data_AF-A0A838VYV6-F1
#
_entry.id   AF-A0A838VYV6-F1
#
_cell.length_a   1.000
_cell.length_b   1.000
_cell.length_c   1.000
_cell.angle_alpha   90.00
_cell.angle_beta   90.00
_cell.angle_gamma   90.00
#
_symmetry.space_group_name_H-M   'P 1'
#
loop_
_entity.id
_entity.type
_entity.pdbx_description
1 polymer ?
#
loop_
_entity_poly.entity_id
_entity_poly.type
_entity_poly.pdbx_seq_one_letter_code
_entity_poly.pdbx_strand_id
1 'polypeptide(L)' 'NLILTSKYIDLNVLSVDEDKVIVNSLFPELIQTLEKHKMTPIPVRHRHRRLFGGGFHCFTLDTVRAGSMENYFS' A
#
# COMPACT_ATOMS: atom_id res chain seq x y z
N ASN A 1 25.07 -7.81 -1.59
CA ASN A 1 23.79 -7.09 -1.83
C ASN A 1 22.69 -7.76 -1.02
N LEU A 2 22.38 -7.24 0.17
CA LEU A 2 21.27 -7.74 0.97
C LEU A 2 19.99 -7.05 0.48
N ILE A 3 19.25 -7.72 -0.39
CA ILE A 3 17.91 -7.31 -0.84
C ILE A 3 16.94 -8.29 -0.18
N LEU A 4 16.12 -7.81 0.75
CA LEU A 4 15.22 -8.65 1.54
C LEU A 4 13.83 -8.79 0.91
N THR A 5 13.54 -8.05 -0.16
CA THR A 5 12.23 -8.08 -0.83
C THR A 5 12.33 -8.20 -2.34
N SER A 6 11.25 -8.68 -2.97
CA SER A 6 11.12 -8.69 -4.42
C SER A 6 11.08 -7.27 -5.02
N LYS A 7 11.09 -7.21 -6.35
CA LYS A 7 10.88 -5.95 -7.08
C LYS A 7 9.49 -5.34 -6.89
N TYR A 8 8.53 -6.13 -6.44
CA TYR A 8 7.11 -5.78 -6.34
C TYR A 8 6.70 -5.30 -4.94
N ILE A 9 7.67 -5.01 -4.07
CA ILE A 9 7.41 -4.53 -2.71
C ILE A 9 6.58 -3.23 -2.67
N ASP A 10 6.55 -2.45 -3.75
CA ASP A 10 5.71 -1.25 -3.86
C ASP A 10 4.20 -1.55 -3.93
N LEU A 11 3.81 -2.80 -4.21
CA LEU A 11 2.42 -3.26 -4.10
C LEU A 11 1.97 -3.43 -2.64
N ASN A 12 2.92 -3.45 -1.69
CA ASN A 12 2.63 -3.52 -0.26
C ASN A 12 2.23 -2.13 0.26
N VAL A 13 1.06 -1.69 -0.20
CA VAL A 13 0.41 -0.40 0.11
C VAL A 13 -0.34 -0.46 1.43
N LEU A 14 -0.80 0.68 1.95
CA LEU A 14 -1.74 0.72 3.08
C LEU A 14 -3.05 1.38 2.63
N SER A 15 -4.15 0.62 2.59
CA SER A 15 -5.49 1.19 2.45
C SER A 15 -5.91 1.85 3.77
N VAL A 16 -6.24 3.15 3.69
CA VAL A 16 -6.73 3.97 4.80
C VAL A 16 -8.23 3.80 4.94
N ASP A 17 -8.93 3.91 3.81
CA ASP A 17 -10.36 3.61 3.64
C ASP A 17 -10.58 2.93 2.28
N GLU A 18 -11.84 2.75 1.89
CA GLU A 18 -12.24 2.08 0.63
C GLU A 18 -11.66 2.77 -0.62
N ASP A 19 -11.49 4.10 -0.57
CA ASP A 19 -11.01 4.89 -1.70
C ASP A 19 -9.53 5.26 -1.57
N LYS A 20 -9.04 5.55 -0.35
CA LYS A 20 -7.72 6.14 -0.11
C LYS A 20 -6.66 5.09 0.19
N VAL A 21 -5.58 5.14 -0.58
CA VAL A 21 -4.49 4.17 -0.49
C VAL A 21 -3.14 4.87 -0.42
N ILE A 22 -2.37 4.66 0.65
CA ILE A 22 -0.99 5.14 0.75
C ILE A 22 -0.08 4.28 -0.11
N VAL A 23 0.63 4.93 -1.04
CA VAL A 23 1.47 4.30 -2.06
C VAL A 23 2.85 4.92 -2.09
N ASN A 24 3.83 4.18 -2.60
CA ASN A 24 5.18 4.72 -2.70
C ASN A 24 5.26 5.71 -3.86
N SER A 25 5.65 6.96 -3.61
CA SER A 25 5.79 7.97 -4.66
C SER A 25 6.86 7.64 -5.72
N LEU A 26 7.69 6.64 -5.46
CA LEU A 26 8.71 6.14 -6.38
C LEU A 26 8.18 5.04 -7.33
N PHE A 27 6.88 4.73 -7.30
CA PHE A 27 6.25 3.74 -8.17
C PHE A 27 5.00 4.32 -8.86
N PRO A 28 5.18 5.29 -9.79
CA PRO A 28 4.09 6.06 -10.39
C PRO A 28 3.11 5.23 -11.24
N GLU A 29 3.53 4.07 -11.73
CA GLU A 29 2.68 3.16 -12.51
C GLU A 29 1.51 2.62 -11.67
N LEU A 30 1.75 2.36 -10.38
CA LEU A 30 0.70 1.95 -9.45
C LEU A 30 -0.25 3.11 -9.14
N ILE A 31 0.28 4.33 -8.99
CA ILE A 31 -0.54 5.54 -8.76
C ILE A 31 -1.55 5.69 -9.91
N GLN A 32 -1.06 5.67 -11.15
CA GLN A 32 -1.92 5.79 -12.35
C GLN A 32 -2.92 4.64 -12.46
N THR A 33 -2.52 3.42 -12.10
CA THR A 33 -3.43 2.26 -12.09
C THR A 33 -4.58 2.48 -11.10
N LEU A 34 -4.28 2.90 -9.87
CA LEU A 34 -5.28 3.14 -8.83
C LEU A 34 -6.23 4.29 -9.21
N GLU A 35 -5.71 5.39 -9.77
CA GLU A 35 -6.53 6.50 -10.27
C GLU A 35 -7.51 6.05 -11.37
N LYS A 36 -7.08 5.21 -12.31
CA LYS A 36 -7.96 4.63 -13.35
C LYS A 36 -9.09 3.78 -12.76
N HIS A 37 -8.84 3.16 -11.61
CA HIS A 37 -9.82 2.39 -10.86
C HIS A 37 -10.62 3.25 -9.84
N LYS A 38 -10.57 4.59 -9.97
CA LYS A 38 -11.30 5.56 -9.13
C LYS A 38 -10.89 5.57 -7.66
N MET A 39 -9.72 5.04 -7.33
CA MET A 39 -9.14 5.18 -6.00
C MET A 39 -8.35 6.50 -5.88
N THR A 40 -8.12 6.94 -4.66
CA THR A 40 -7.35 8.14 -4.30
C THR A 40 -5.99 7.74 -3.71
N PRO A 41 -4.94 7.58 -4.55
CA PRO A 41 -3.60 7.29 -4.05
C PRO A 41 -3.01 8.49 -3.27
N ILE A 42 -2.42 8.21 -2.12
CA ILE A 42 -1.70 9.17 -1.27
C ILE A 42 -0.21 8.87 -1.40
N PRO A 43 0.54 9.63 -2.22
CA PRO A 43 1.95 9.34 -2.49
C PRO A 43 2.83 9.71 -1.29
N VAL A 44 3.52 8.71 -0.74
CA VAL A 44 4.50 8.89 0.35
C VAL A 44 5.85 8.33 -0.09
N ARG A 45 6.93 9.06 0.18
CA ARG A 45 8.27 8.65 -0.27
C ARG A 45 8.87 7.61 0.67
N HIS A 46 9.06 6.39 0.17
CA HIS A 46 9.69 5.30 0.93
C HIS A 46 10.86 4.67 0.16
N ARG A 47 12.06 5.23 0.35
CA ARG A 47 13.28 4.91 -0.43
C ARG A 47 13.86 3.53 -0.13
N HIS A 48 14.04 3.18 1.14
CA HIS A 48 14.82 2.02 1.57
C HIS A 48 14.01 0.74 1.81
N ARG A 49 12.76 0.69 1.33
CA ARG A 49 11.83 -0.45 1.46
C ARG A 49 12.45 -1.83 1.17
N ARG A 50 13.33 -1.92 0.16
CA ARG A 50 13.99 -3.17 -0.27
C ARG A 50 15.12 -3.61 0.66
N LEU A 51 15.77 -2.65 1.31
CA LEU A 51 16.83 -2.91 2.28
C LEU A 51 16.22 -3.34 3.62
N PHE A 52 15.13 -2.70 4.04
CA PHE A 52 14.47 -2.97 5.32
C PHE A 52 13.34 -4.00 5.25
N GLY A 53 13.10 -4.63 4.09
CA GLY A 53 12.23 -5.79 4.03
C GLY A 53 10.73 -5.53 3.94
N GLY A 54 10.27 -4.28 3.79
CA GLY A 54 8.84 -3.96 3.97
C GLY A 54 8.32 -2.77 3.17
N GLY A 55 7.04 -2.83 2.80
CA GLY A 55 6.25 -1.69 2.33
C GLY A 55 5.46 -1.05 3.47
N PHE A 56 4.42 -0.29 3.14
CA PHE A 56 3.62 0.41 4.15
C PHE A 56 2.80 -0.54 5.01
N HIS A 57 2.20 -1.59 4.44
CA HIS A 57 1.46 -2.59 5.21
C HIS A 57 2.39 -3.35 6.17
N CYS A 58 3.59 -3.72 5.73
CA CYS A 58 4.56 -4.41 6.59
C CYS A 58 5.02 -3.59 7.81
N PHE A 59 4.98 -2.26 7.73
CA PHE A 59 5.44 -1.36 8.80
C PHE A 59 4.32 -0.76 9.64
N THR A 60 3.09 -1.19 9.41
CA THR A 60 1.93 -0.69 10.14
C THR A 60 1.11 -1.85 10.70
N LEU A 61 0.34 -1.55 11.74
CA LEU A 61 -0.66 -2.44 12.30
C LEU A 61 -1.91 -1.61 12.55
N ASP A 62 -2.98 -1.91 11.82
CA ASP A 62 -4.27 -1.26 11.95
C ASP A 62 -5.05 -1.87 13.12
N THR A 63 -5.04 -1.18 14.26
CA THR A 63 -5.68 -1.67 15.50
C THR A 63 -7.18 -1.36 15.57
N VAL A 64 -7.65 -0.36 14.82
CA VAL A 64 -9.04 0.07 14.79
C VAL A 64 -9.40 0.54 13.37
N ARG A 65 -10.54 0.06 12.86
CA ARG A 65 -11.20 0.57 11.65
C ARG A 65 -12.69 0.74 11.96
N ALA A 66 -13.31 1.77 11.38
CA ALA A 66 -14.76 1.96 11.49
C ALA A 66 -15.47 1.01 10.52
N GLY A 67 -16.49 0.29 11.01
CA GLY A 67 -17.27 -0.64 10.20
C GLY A 67 -17.95 -1.72 11.03
N SER A 68 -18.71 -2.57 10.35
CA SER A 68 -19.35 -3.78 10.90
C SER A 68 -18.68 -5.06 10.40
N MET A 69 -19.04 -6.19 11.01
CA MET A 69 -18.68 -7.51 10.46
C MET A 69 -19.59 -7.82 9.28
N GLU A 70 -19.00 -8.04 8.10
CA GLU A 70 -19.70 -8.26 6.84
C GLU A 70 -19.09 -9.45 6.07
N ASN A 71 -19.90 -10.09 5.21
CA ASN A 71 -19.45 -11.17 4.32
C ASN A 71 -19.36 -10.66 2.88
N TYR A 72 -18.16 -10.69 2.31
CA TYR A 72 -17.89 -10.21 0.96
C TYR A 72 -17.81 -11.33 -0.11
N PHE A 73 -18.05 -12.59 0.25
CA PHE A 73 -17.96 -13.76 -0.63
C PHE A 73 -19.24 -14.58 -0.77
N SER A 74 -20.33 -14.15 -0.10
CA SER A 74 -21.67 -14.72 -0.26
C SER A 74 -22.44 -14.13 -1.42
#